data_AF-A0A9E5BW95-F1
#
_entry.id   AF-A0A9E5BW95-F1
#
_cell.length_a   1.000
_cell.length_b   1.000
_cell.length_c   1.000
_cell.angle_alpha   90.00
_cell.angle_beta   90.00
_cell.angle_gamma   90.00
#
_symmetry.space_group_name_H-M   'P 1'
#
loop_
_entity.id
_entity.type
_entity.pdbx_description
1 polymer ?
#
loop_
_entity_poly.entity_id
_entity_poly.type
_entity_poly.pdbx_seq_one_letter_code
_entity_poly.pdbx_strand_id
1 'polypeptide(L)'
;AKTPDFKVQRQLMNAGSCEATAFKGFGYRVTGTAFPLGAWHNRGESGVEPEFISKDDFIGGAILLTETAKLSGTSPESVQAWLSESPDEESERLRSGRAKR
;
A
#
# COMPACT_ATOMS: atom_id res chain seq x y z
N ALA A 1 17.73 1.08 -5.87
CA ALA A 1 18.48 0.55 -4.71
C ALA A 1 19.89 0.22 -5.16
N LYS A 2 20.94 0.87 -4.62
CA LYS A 2 22.34 0.47 -4.85
C LYS A 2 22.81 -0.38 -3.67
N THR A 3 22.15 -1.50 -3.49
CA THR A 3 22.58 -2.61 -2.64
C THR A 3 22.75 -3.77 -3.60
N PRO A 4 23.99 -4.21 -3.92
CA PRO A 4 24.26 -5.23 -4.95
C PRO A 4 23.46 -6.52 -4.76
N ASP A 5 23.10 -6.84 -3.52
CA ASP A 5 22.42 -8.08 -3.14
C ASP A 5 20.92 -7.89 -2.83
N PHE A 6 20.33 -6.73 -3.15
CA PHE A 6 18.90 -6.50 -2.91
C PHE A 6 18.06 -7.35 -3.87
N LYS A 7 17.35 -8.33 -3.32
CA LYS A 7 16.50 -9.24 -4.09
C LYS A 7 15.21 -8.53 -4.48
N VAL A 8 14.81 -8.70 -5.74
CA VAL A 8 13.56 -8.16 -6.28
C VAL A 8 12.70 -9.30 -6.81
N GLN A 9 11.40 -9.18 -6.58
CA GLN A 9 10.40 -10.11 -7.11
C GLN A 9 9.41 -9.32 -7.96
N ARG A 10 8.91 -9.93 -9.04
CA ARG A 10 7.88 -9.33 -9.89
C ARG A 10 6.80 -10.35 -10.14
N GLN A 11 5.57 -9.97 -9.83
CA GLN A 11 4.39 -10.78 -10.06
C GLN A 11 3.27 -9.90 -10.62
N LEU A 12 2.55 -10.42 -11.62
CA LEU A 12 1.28 -9.84 -12.04
C LEU A 12 0.20 -10.39 -11.10
N MET A 13 -0.45 -9.51 -10.34
CA MET A 13 -1.52 -9.90 -9.43
C MET A 13 -2.75 -10.38 -10.20
N ASN A 14 -3.33 -11.51 -9.78
CA ASN A 14 -4.48 -12.13 -10.47
C ASN A 14 -5.72 -11.23 -10.50
N ALA A 15 -5.91 -10.39 -9.47
CA ALA A 15 -7.07 -9.50 -9.36
C ALA A 15 -6.97 -8.23 -10.23
N GLY A 16 -5.81 -7.94 -10.83
CA GLY A 16 -5.62 -6.91 -11.86
C GLY A 16 -5.70 -5.44 -11.42
N SER A 17 -6.24 -5.14 -10.24
CA SER A 17 -6.33 -3.78 -9.69
C SER A 17 -5.79 -3.71 -8.26
N CYS A 18 -5.29 -2.53 -7.90
CA CYS A 18 -5.00 -2.16 -6.52
C CYS A 18 -5.50 -0.73 -6.26
N GLU A 19 -5.33 -0.25 -5.04
CA GLU A 19 -5.71 1.09 -4.60
C GLU A 19 -5.11 2.17 -5.49
N ALA A 20 -3.88 1.97 -5.98
CA ALA A 20 -3.20 2.88 -6.89
C ALA A 20 -3.90 3.01 -8.26
N THR A 21 -4.66 2.00 -8.69
CA THR A 21 -5.42 2.04 -9.95
C THR A 21 -6.41 3.20 -9.98
N ALA A 22 -7.03 3.54 -8.84
CA ALA A 22 -7.94 4.67 -8.74
C ALA A 22 -7.21 5.99 -9.03
N PHE A 23 -6.06 6.23 -8.37
CA PHE A 23 -5.25 7.43 -8.57
C PHE A 23 -4.69 7.53 -9.99
N LYS A 24 -4.31 6.40 -10.60
CA LYS A 24 -3.84 6.37 -11.99
C LYS A 24 -4.89 6.94 -12.96
N GLY A 25 -6.18 6.64 -12.72
CA GLY A 25 -7.29 7.15 -13.53
C GLY A 25 -7.42 8.68 -13.51
N PHE A 26 -6.96 9.34 -12.44
CA PHE A 26 -6.94 10.80 -12.30
C PHE A 26 -5.61 11.44 -12.73
N GLY A 27 -4.74 10.72 -13.45
CA GLY A 27 -3.49 11.27 -13.99
C GLY A 27 -2.33 11.34 -13.01
N TYR A 28 -2.49 10.85 -11.78
CA TYR A 28 -1.39 10.78 -10.81
C TYR A 28 -0.31 9.81 -11.29
N ARG A 29 0.96 10.19 -11.05
CA ARG A 29 2.09 9.28 -11.18
C ARG A 29 2.10 8.34 -9.98
N VAL A 30 1.75 7.09 -10.23
CA VAL A 30 1.68 6.06 -9.19
C VAL A 30 2.51 4.85 -9.55
N THR A 31 2.96 4.15 -8.52
CA THR A 31 3.56 2.82 -8.58
C THR A 31 2.93 1.95 -7.50
N GLY A 32 3.04 0.64 -7.64
CA GLY A 32 2.54 -0.32 -6.65
C GLY A 32 3.66 -1.23 -6.18
N THR A 33 3.66 -1.54 -4.88
CA THR A 33 4.44 -2.63 -4.29
C THR A 33 3.50 -3.47 -3.45
N ALA A 34 3.80 -4.76 -3.32
CA ALA A 34 3.03 -5.69 -2.51
C ALA A 34 3.98 -6.57 -1.71
N PHE A 35 3.59 -6.89 -0.47
CA PHE A 35 4.27 -7.91 0.30
C PHE A 35 3.78 -9.29 -0.16
N PRO A 36 4.68 -10.25 -0.43
CA PRO A 36 4.30 -11.65 -0.62
C PRO A 36 3.73 -12.19 0.69
N LEU A 37 2.46 -12.58 0.66
CA LEU A 37 1.76 -13.14 1.83
C LEU A 37 1.32 -14.58 1.54
N GLY A 38 1.49 -15.43 2.54
CA GLY A 38 0.79 -16.70 2.63
C GLY A 38 -0.60 -16.50 3.24
N ALA A 39 -1.57 -17.29 2.78
CA ALA A 39 -2.97 -17.22 3.21
C ALA A 39 -3.63 -15.83 3.08
N TRP A 40 -3.26 -15.03 2.08
CA TRP A 40 -3.88 -13.70 1.83
C TRP A 40 -5.42 -13.75 1.88
N HIS A 41 -6.03 -12.76 2.54
CA HIS A 41 -7.46 -12.75 2.92
C HIS A 41 -7.85 -13.89 3.88
N ASN A 42 -6.90 -14.33 4.70
CA ASN A 42 -7.02 -15.50 5.56
C ASN A 42 -7.49 -16.75 4.81
N ARG A 43 -7.06 -16.95 3.56
CA ARG A 43 -7.46 -18.08 2.72
C ARG A 43 -6.39 -19.15 2.67
N GLY A 44 -6.49 -20.13 3.56
CA GLY A 44 -5.71 -21.36 3.52
C GLY A 44 -6.37 -22.45 2.67
N GLU A 45 -5.69 -23.59 2.52
CA GLU A 45 -6.22 -24.74 1.78
C GLU A 45 -7.44 -25.36 2.47
N SER A 46 -7.47 -25.33 3.81
CA SER A 46 -8.52 -25.97 4.63
C SER A 46 -9.51 -24.99 5.24
N GLY A 47 -9.47 -23.70 4.87
CA GLY A 47 -10.37 -22.67 5.37
C GLY A 47 -9.65 -21.41 5.84
N VAL A 48 -10.13 -20.85 6.95
CA VAL A 48 -9.59 -19.60 7.50
C VAL A 48 -8.27 -19.89 8.22
N GLU A 49 -7.17 -19.32 7.72
CA GLU A 49 -5.83 -19.49 8.28
C GLU A 49 -5.16 -18.14 8.55
N PRO A 50 -4.23 -18.06 9.53
CA PRO A 50 -3.45 -16.85 9.77
C PRO A 50 -2.61 -16.50 8.55
N GLU A 51 -2.61 -15.21 8.20
CA GLU A 51 -1.65 -14.70 7.22
C GLU A 51 -0.23 -14.79 7.76
N PHE A 52 0.72 -15.06 6.88
CA PHE A 52 2.13 -15.08 7.21
C PHE A 52 2.98 -14.45 6.13
N ILE A 53 4.16 -13.99 6.53
CA ILE A 53 5.11 -13.30 5.66
C ILE A 53 6.52 -13.79 5.98
N SER A 54 7.37 -13.86 4.95
CA SER A 54 8.80 -14.08 5.15
C SER A 54 9.41 -12.89 5.90
N LYS A 55 10.29 -13.17 6.87
CA LYS A 55 11.04 -12.10 7.56
C LYS A 55 11.86 -11.26 6.58
N ASP A 56 12.45 -11.90 5.58
CA ASP A 56 13.27 -11.21 4.58
C ASP A 56 12.43 -10.30 3.68
N ASP A 57 11.21 -10.73 3.31
CA ASP A 57 10.30 -9.89 2.51
C ASP A 57 9.80 -8.70 3.32
N PHE A 58 9.49 -8.90 4.61
CA PHE A 58 9.09 -7.82 5.51
C PHE A 58 10.19 -6.77 5.65
N ILE A 59 11.42 -7.19 5.99
CA ILE A 59 12.57 -6.30 6.17
C ILE A 59 12.93 -5.61 4.84
N GLY A 60 12.99 -6.37 3.75
CA GLY A 60 13.30 -5.85 2.42
C GLY A 60 12.30 -4.80 1.94
N GLY A 61 11.00 -5.04 2.15
CA GLY A 61 9.95 -4.08 1.83
C GLY A 61 10.00 -2.82 2.69
N ALA A 62 10.28 -2.95 3.99
CA ALA A 62 10.46 -1.79 4.89
C ALA A 62 11.64 -0.90 4.46
N ILE A 63 12.77 -1.52 4.06
CA ILE A 63 13.93 -0.82 3.50
C ILE A 63 13.53 -0.11 2.20
N LEU A 64 12.85 -0.81 1.29
CA LEU A 64 12.41 -0.25 0.01
C LEU A 64 11.53 0.98 0.19
N LEU A 65 10.54 0.92 1.09
CA LEU A 65 9.65 2.04 1.40
C LEU A 65 10.41 3.22 2.00
N THR A 66 11.32 2.95 2.94
CA THR A 66 12.15 3.97 3.60
C THR A 66 13.04 4.71 2.59
N GLU A 67 13.75 3.97 1.74
CA GLU A 67 14.61 4.56 0.72
C GLU A 67 13.79 5.32 -0.33
N THR A 68 12.60 4.83 -0.68
CA THR A 68 11.68 5.54 -1.59
C THR A 68 11.23 6.87 -1.00
N ALA A 69 10.87 6.92 0.29
CA ALA A 69 10.49 8.15 0.96
C ALA A 69 11.63 9.19 0.98
N LYS A 70 12.86 8.76 1.31
CA LYS A 70 14.05 9.62 1.26
C LYS A 70 14.28 10.21 -0.13
N LEU A 71 14.19 9.38 -1.17
CA LEU A 71 14.39 9.81 -2.56
C LEU A 71 13.26 10.70 -3.09
N SER A 72 12.05 10.54 -2.56
CA SER A 72 10.88 11.33 -2.96
C SER A 72 10.90 12.75 -2.37
N GLY A 73 11.84 13.07 -1.49
CA GLY A 73 11.91 14.37 -0.81
C GLY A 73 10.73 14.61 0.15
N THR A 74 10.01 13.56 0.54
CA THR A 74 8.90 13.64 1.49
C THR A 74 9.46 13.84 2.90
N SER A 75 9.13 14.96 3.54
CA SER A 75 9.35 15.14 4.98
C SER A 75 8.21 14.46 5.75
N PRO A 76 8.49 13.60 6.73
CA PRO A 76 7.46 13.00 7.58
C PRO A 76 6.54 14.03 8.21
N GLU A 77 7.07 15.19 8.61
CA GLU A 77 6.32 16.29 9.21
C GLU A 77 5.30 16.89 8.23
N SER A 78 5.72 17.12 6.97
CA SER A 78 4.83 17.63 5.92
C SER A 78 3.72 16.65 5.53
N VAL A 79 4.02 15.35 5.50
CA VAL A 79 3.03 14.30 5.22
C VAL A 79 2.06 14.12 6.39
N GLN A 80 2.54 14.15 7.63
CA GLN A 80 1.66 14.06 8.81
C GLN A 80 0.73 15.27 8.93
N ALA A 81 1.23 16.48 8.67
CA ALA A 81 0.39 17.68 8.64
C ALA A 81 -0.73 17.53 7.59
N TRP A 82 -0.37 17.12 6.37
CA TRP A 82 -1.34 16.89 5.30
C TRP A 82 -2.33 15.74 5.60
N LEU A 83 -1.88 14.62 6.15
CA LEU A 83 -2.76 13.51 6.55
C LEU A 83 -3.67 13.86 7.73
N SER A 84 -3.28 14.85 8.55
CA SER A 84 -4.11 15.36 9.63
C SER A 84 -5.22 16.28 9.13
N GLU A 85 -5.09 16.80 7.91
CA GLU A 85 -6.15 17.53 7.23
C GLU A 85 -7.18 16.53 6.69
N SER A 86 -8.36 16.51 7.29
CA SER A 86 -9.52 15.84 6.70
C SER A 86 -10.25 16.82 5.78
N PRO A 87 -10.45 16.50 4.49
CA PRO A 87 -11.28 17.30 3.61
C PRO A 87 -12.74 17.24 4.07
N ASP A 88 -13.24 18.35 4.62
CA ASP A 88 -14.57 18.40 5.26
C ASP A 88 -15.70 18.05 4.30
N GLU A 89 -15.63 18.52 3.05
CA GLU A 89 -16.66 18.28 2.04
C GLU A 89 -16.80 16.79 1.70
N GLU A 90 -15.68 16.11 1.44
CA GLU A 90 -15.65 14.68 1.15
C GLU A 90 -16.02 13.84 2.37
N SER A 91 -15.58 14.26 3.57
CA SER A 91 -15.94 13.61 4.84
C SER A 91 -17.45 13.67 5.09
N GLU A 92 -18.08 14.82 4.90
CA GLU A 92 -19.54 15.00 5.06
C GLU A 92 -20.34 14.26 3.98
N ARG A 93 -19.84 14.22 2.74
CA ARG A 93 -20.44 13.41 1.67
C ARG A 93 -20.43 11.91 2.03
N LEU A 94 -19.34 11.41 2.60
CA LEU A 94 -19.25 10.00 3.02
C LEU A 94 -20.14 9.70 4.24
N ARG A 95 -20.23 10.62 5.21
CA ARG A 95 -21.12 10.51 6.38
C ARG A 95 -22.60 10.45 5.97
N SER A 96 -23.03 11.37 5.12
CA SER A 96 -24.42 11.44 4.64
C SER A 96 -24.82 10.22 3.78
N GLY A 97 -23.88 9.62 3.05
CA GLY A 97 -24.13 8.37 2.32
C GLY A 97 -24.29 7.14 3.21
N ARG A 98 -23.67 7.15 4.41
CA ARG A 98 -23.74 6.04 5.39
C ARG A 98 -25.04 6.04 6.20
N ALA A 99 -25.60 7.23 6.47
CA ALA A 99 -26.88 7.40 7.15
C ALA A 99 -28.11 7.05 6.29
N LYS A 100 -27.92 6.85 4.98
CA LYS A 100 -28.97 6.48 4.02
C LYS A 100 -29.08 4.95 3.78
N ARG A 101 -28.38 4.13 4.56
CA ARG A 101 -28.45 2.66 4.51
C ARG A 101 -29.14 2.10 5.75
#